data_AF-A0A3A9WCG6-F1
#
_entry.id   AF-A0A3A9WCG6-F1
#
_cell.length_a   1.000
_cell.length_b   1.000
_cell.length_c   1.000
_cell.angle_alpha   90.00
_cell.angle_beta   90.00
_cell.angle_gamma   90.00
#
_symmetry.space_group_name_H-M   'P 1'
#
loop_
_entity.id
_entity.type
_entity.pdbx_description
1 polymer ?
#
loop_
_entity_poly.entity_id
_entity_poly.type
_entity_poly.pdbx_seq_one_letter_code
_entity_poly.pdbx_strand_id
1 'polypeptide(L)'
;MKKFIVILFLGITASLTAQQIDYNVKKGFVAEGYDVTEYFNNKAVKGVSKFITTHDNVKYKFVSQENLEKFKNNPEKFVPQYGGYCAYAVGANADKVDIDPETYEIRDGKLYLFYNSWGVNTLTKWNKEGAEDLKNKADINWQKIKTKK
;
A
#
# COMPACT_ATOMS: atom_id res chain seq x y z
N MET A 1 38.64 -36.92 42.79
CA MET A 1 37.24 -36.75 42.33
C MET A 1 37.13 -35.38 41.65
N LYS A 2 37.19 -35.32 40.32
CA LYS A 2 37.07 -34.06 39.57
C LYS A 2 35.60 -33.83 39.22
N LYS A 3 34.99 -32.79 39.80
CA LYS A 3 33.60 -32.41 39.51
C LYS A 3 33.57 -31.67 38.17
N PHE A 4 32.89 -32.24 37.17
CA PHE A 4 32.53 -31.54 35.94
C PHE A 4 31.29 -30.70 36.22
N ILE A 5 31.39 -29.38 36.06
CA ILE A 5 30.23 -28.48 36.01
C ILE A 5 29.85 -28.32 34.54
N VAL A 6 28.73 -28.90 34.14
CA VAL A 6 28.11 -28.68 32.83
C VAL A 6 27.22 -27.46 32.95
N ILE A 7 27.62 -26.34 32.34
CA ILE A 7 26.76 -25.16 32.20
C ILE A 7 25.89 -25.38 30.97
N LEU A 8 24.60 -25.66 31.20
CA LEU A 8 23.59 -25.80 30.16
C LEU A 8 23.18 -24.39 29.69
N PHE A 9 23.64 -23.97 28.51
CA PHE A 9 23.17 -22.75 27.85
C PHE A 9 21.77 -23.01 27.25
N LEU A 10 20.71 -22.53 27.90
CA LEU A 10 19.38 -22.44 27.29
C LEU A 10 19.40 -21.28 26.28
N GLY A 11 19.49 -21.59 24.99
CA GLY A 11 19.29 -20.60 23.93
C GLY A 11 17.82 -20.24 23.81
N ILE A 12 17.43 -19.06 24.28
CA ILE A 12 16.12 -18.47 23.98
C ILE A 12 16.19 -17.92 22.56
N THR A 13 15.67 -18.66 21.58
CA THR A 13 15.45 -18.12 20.24
C THR A 13 14.16 -17.31 20.26
N ALA A 14 14.27 -15.99 20.39
CA ALA A 14 13.15 -15.09 20.15
C ALA A 14 12.87 -15.06 18.63
N SER A 15 11.79 -15.73 18.20
CA SER A 15 11.29 -15.57 16.84
C SER A 15 10.66 -14.18 16.71
N LEU A 16 11.43 -13.23 16.17
CA LEU A 16 10.89 -11.94 15.76
C LEU A 16 9.99 -12.16 14.54
N THR A 17 8.68 -12.21 14.74
CA THR A 17 7.73 -12.17 13.63
C THR A 17 7.74 -10.74 13.06
N ALA A 18 8.34 -10.55 11.90
CA ALA A 18 8.24 -9.28 11.17
C ALA A 18 6.76 -9.05 10.80
N GLN A 19 6.14 -8.02 11.37
CA GLN A 19 4.75 -7.68 11.05
C GLN A 19 4.68 -7.22 9.59
N GLN A 20 3.87 -7.91 8.78
CA GLN A 20 3.71 -7.59 7.36
C GLN A 20 2.67 -6.47 7.18
N ILE A 21 3.00 -5.49 6.33
CA ILE A 21 2.06 -4.47 5.88
C ILE A 21 0.92 -5.15 5.12
N ASP A 22 -0.31 -4.74 5.42
CA ASP A 22 -1.50 -5.16 4.72
C ASP A 22 -1.76 -4.24 3.53
N TYR A 23 -1.95 -4.83 2.36
CA TYR A 23 -2.18 -4.14 1.10
C TYR A 23 -3.55 -4.50 0.54
N ASN A 24 -4.21 -3.52 -0.07
CA ASN A 24 -5.42 -3.74 -0.84
C ASN A 24 -5.11 -4.50 -2.13
N VAL A 25 -5.49 -5.77 -2.18
CA VAL A 25 -5.29 -6.67 -3.32
C VAL A 25 -6.59 -7.39 -3.72
N LYS A 26 -7.75 -6.72 -3.64
CA LYS A 26 -9.08 -7.30 -3.90
C LYS A 26 -9.18 -8.14 -5.18
N LYS A 27 -8.42 -7.81 -6.23
CA LYS A 27 -8.36 -8.55 -7.51
C LYS A 27 -7.01 -9.25 -7.75
N GLY A 28 -6.28 -9.56 -6.68
CA GLY A 28 -4.97 -10.21 -6.70
C GLY A 28 -3.78 -9.30 -6.99
N PHE A 29 -4.03 -8.00 -7.21
CA PHE A 29 -3.03 -6.99 -7.53
C PHE A 29 -3.32 -5.69 -6.80
N VAL A 30 -2.27 -4.93 -6.47
CA VAL A 30 -2.38 -3.55 -5.99
C VAL A 30 -3.05 -2.68 -7.05
N ALA A 31 -3.84 -1.69 -6.62
CA ALA A 31 -4.62 -0.81 -7.49
C ALA A 31 -5.46 -1.60 -8.51
N GLU A 32 -5.96 -2.77 -8.13
CA GLU A 32 -6.74 -3.68 -8.99
C GLU A 32 -6.04 -4.09 -10.31
N GLY A 33 -4.71 -3.98 -10.36
CA GLY A 33 -3.90 -4.29 -11.54
C GLY A 33 -3.75 -3.14 -12.53
N TYR A 34 -4.07 -1.91 -12.11
CA TYR A 34 -3.66 -0.70 -12.84
C TYR A 34 -2.17 -0.45 -12.63
N ASP A 35 -1.54 0.10 -13.67
CA ASP A 35 -0.12 0.43 -13.67
C ASP A 35 0.13 1.65 -12.77
N VAL A 36 0.77 1.40 -11.64
CA VAL A 36 1.02 2.42 -10.62
C VAL A 36 1.96 3.54 -11.11
N THR A 37 2.74 3.29 -12.17
CA THR A 37 3.64 4.30 -12.75
C THR A 37 2.89 5.29 -13.63
N GLU A 38 1.78 4.88 -14.25
CA GLU A 38 0.99 5.73 -15.15
C GLU A 38 0.18 6.80 -14.40
N TYR A 39 -0.15 6.60 -13.12
CA TYR A 39 -0.81 7.64 -12.32
C TYR A 39 0.03 8.93 -12.27
N PHE A 40 1.36 8.80 -12.26
CA PHE A 40 2.30 9.92 -12.29
C PHE A 40 2.43 10.56 -13.67
N ASN A 41 1.89 9.91 -14.70
CA ASN A 41 1.70 10.45 -16.05
C ASN A 41 0.27 10.98 -16.26
N ASN A 42 -0.49 11.16 -15.16
CA ASN A 42 -1.89 11.57 -15.15
C ASN A 42 -2.83 10.61 -15.91
N LYS A 43 -2.55 9.30 -15.85
CA LYS A 43 -3.37 8.27 -16.49
C LYS A 43 -3.65 7.12 -15.54
N ALA A 44 -4.88 6.62 -15.56
CA ALA A 44 -5.23 5.34 -14.96
C ALA A 44 -5.30 4.29 -16.09
N VAL A 45 -4.26 3.47 -16.24
CA VAL A 45 -4.21 2.45 -17.30
C VAL A 45 -4.05 1.06 -16.71
N LYS A 46 -4.90 0.13 -17.14
CA LYS A 46 -4.84 -1.26 -16.68
C LYS A 46 -3.63 -1.99 -17.27
N GLY A 47 -2.82 -2.60 -16.43
CA GLY A 47 -1.67 -3.39 -16.85
C GLY A 47 -2.04 -4.71 -17.55
N VAL A 48 -1.08 -5.31 -18.24
CA VAL A 48 -1.22 -6.57 -19.00
C VAL A 48 -0.53 -7.74 -18.30
N SER A 49 -1.02 -8.96 -18.49
CA SER A 49 -0.54 -10.15 -17.75
C SER A 49 0.93 -10.49 -18.04
N LYS A 50 1.47 -9.97 -19.15
CA LYS A 50 2.86 -10.13 -19.55
C LYS A 50 3.85 -9.41 -18.63
N PHE A 51 3.45 -8.29 -18.02
CA PHE A 51 4.35 -7.46 -17.21
C PHE A 51 3.84 -7.40 -15.77
N ILE A 52 4.36 -8.30 -14.93
CA ILE A 52 4.00 -8.44 -13.52
C ILE A 52 5.28 -8.49 -12.70
N THR A 53 5.28 -7.85 -11.54
CA THR A 53 6.32 -8.05 -10.53
C THR A 53 5.71 -8.22 -9.15
N THR A 54 6.50 -8.71 -8.20
CA THR A 54 6.12 -8.79 -6.79
C THR A 54 7.03 -7.87 -5.98
N HIS A 55 6.43 -7.07 -5.10
CA HIS A 55 7.12 -6.20 -4.15
C HIS A 55 6.31 -6.21 -2.85
N ASP A 56 6.96 -6.30 -1.69
CA ASP A 56 6.33 -6.49 -0.38
C ASP A 56 5.29 -7.63 -0.33
N ASN A 57 5.60 -8.75 -0.97
CA ASN A 57 4.73 -9.94 -1.09
C ASN A 57 3.38 -9.67 -1.77
N VAL A 58 3.24 -8.55 -2.49
CA VAL A 58 2.05 -8.26 -3.31
C VAL A 58 2.41 -8.01 -4.77
N LYS A 59 1.44 -8.27 -5.65
CA LYS A 59 1.65 -8.24 -7.10
C LYS A 59 1.27 -6.87 -7.66
N TYR A 60 2.10 -6.41 -8.58
CA TYR A 60 1.87 -5.22 -9.40
C TYR A 60 1.83 -5.63 -10.88
N LYS A 61 1.12 -4.85 -11.69
CA LYS A 61 0.90 -5.13 -13.10
C LYS A 61 1.17 -3.86 -13.90
N PHE A 62 1.80 -3.99 -15.06
CA PHE A 62 2.28 -2.86 -15.85
C PHE A 62 1.82 -2.94 -17.30
N VAL A 63 1.74 -1.79 -17.98
CA VAL A 63 1.33 -1.74 -19.40
C VAL A 63 2.48 -2.09 -20.34
N SER A 64 3.73 -1.92 -19.90
CA SER A 64 4.94 -2.14 -20.69
C SER A 64 6.09 -2.69 -19.86
N GLN A 65 7.10 -3.25 -20.54
CA GLN A 65 8.37 -3.63 -19.91
C GLN A 65 9.07 -2.41 -19.29
N GLU A 66 9.02 -1.26 -19.95
CA GLU A 66 9.63 -0.02 -19.48
C GLU A 66 9.04 0.41 -18.13
N ASN A 67 7.72 0.36 -17.98
CA ASN A 67 7.05 0.72 -16.73
C ASN A 67 7.36 -0.27 -15.60
N LEU A 68 7.45 -1.57 -15.90
CA LEU A 68 7.90 -2.58 -14.94
C LEU A 68 9.33 -2.30 -14.45
N GLU A 69 10.26 -1.97 -15.35
CA GLU A 69 11.63 -1.62 -14.95
C GLU A 69 11.69 -0.29 -14.19
N LYS A 70 10.90 0.73 -14.58
CA LYS A 70 10.76 1.98 -13.82
C LYS A 70 10.34 1.71 -12.38
N PHE A 71 9.34 0.85 -12.18
CA PHE A 71 8.90 0.45 -10.84
C PHE A 71 10.00 -0.28 -10.07
N LYS A 72 10.63 -1.29 -10.68
CA LYS A 72 11.69 -2.08 -10.01
C LYS A 72 12.88 -1.23 -9.57
N ASN A 73 13.20 -0.17 -10.30
CA ASN A 73 14.31 0.73 -9.97
C ASN A 73 14.01 1.65 -8.78
N ASN A 74 12.74 2.02 -8.54
CA ASN A 74 12.35 2.87 -7.42
C ASN A 74 10.91 2.59 -6.99
N PRO A 75 10.64 1.44 -6.33
CA PRO A 75 9.28 1.02 -6.02
C PRO A 75 8.61 1.98 -5.03
N GLU A 76 9.35 2.50 -4.04
CA GLU A 76 8.84 3.40 -3.00
C GLU A 76 8.15 4.66 -3.56
N LYS A 77 8.60 5.13 -4.73
CA LYS A 77 7.97 6.27 -5.43
C LYS A 77 6.55 5.94 -5.92
N PHE A 78 6.31 4.71 -6.33
CA PHE A 78 5.09 4.31 -7.04
C PHE A 78 4.12 3.51 -6.17
N VAL A 79 4.57 2.95 -5.04
CA VAL A 79 3.68 2.27 -4.10
C VAL A 79 2.61 3.26 -3.60
N PRO A 80 1.31 2.93 -3.74
CA PRO A 80 0.24 3.77 -3.21
C PRO A 80 0.36 3.94 -1.69
N GLN A 81 0.05 5.12 -1.19
CA GLN A 81 -0.07 5.35 0.24
C GLN A 81 -1.14 4.44 0.84
N TYR A 82 -0.96 4.15 2.13
CA TYR A 82 -1.91 3.37 2.93
C TYR A 82 -2.21 1.99 2.33
N GLY A 83 -1.19 1.34 1.75
CA GLY A 83 -1.31 0.00 1.18
C GLY A 83 -2.26 -0.09 -0.03
N GLY A 84 -2.65 1.04 -0.63
CA GLY A 84 -3.64 1.09 -1.71
C GLY A 84 -5.10 1.03 -1.23
N TYR A 85 -5.36 1.22 0.05
CA TYR A 85 -6.70 1.48 0.57
C TYR A 85 -7.11 2.94 0.37
N CYS A 86 -8.40 3.22 0.47
CA CYS A 86 -8.96 4.56 0.32
C CYS A 86 -8.36 5.53 1.35
N ALA A 87 -7.64 6.56 0.88
CA ALA A 87 -6.99 7.55 1.74
C ALA A 87 -7.98 8.30 2.64
N TYR A 88 -9.15 8.63 2.11
CA TYR A 88 -10.23 9.26 2.89
C TYR A 88 -10.70 8.35 4.04
N ALA A 89 -10.92 7.06 3.80
CA ALA A 89 -11.38 6.14 4.85
C ALA A 89 -10.33 5.95 5.95
N VAL A 90 -9.05 5.90 5.58
CA VAL A 90 -7.94 5.84 6.53
C VAL A 90 -7.88 7.12 7.36
N GLY A 91 -8.04 8.29 6.74
CA GLY A 91 -8.01 9.59 7.42
C GLY A 91 -9.22 9.86 8.32
N ALA A 92 -10.43 9.66 7.80
CA ALA A 92 -11.67 9.99 8.49
C ALA A 92 -12.05 8.95 9.56
N ASN A 93 -11.84 7.65 9.26
CA ASN A 93 -12.43 6.56 10.04
C ASN A 93 -11.42 5.55 10.58
N ALA A 94 -10.11 5.72 10.28
CA ALA A 94 -9.09 4.71 10.57
C ALA A 94 -9.45 3.32 10.02
N ASP A 95 -10.04 3.29 8.83
CA ASP A 95 -10.58 2.08 8.22
C ASP A 95 -9.93 1.76 6.87
N LYS A 96 -9.99 0.49 6.48
CA LYS A 96 -9.47 -0.06 5.23
C LYS A 96 -10.62 -0.31 4.27
N VAL A 97 -10.86 0.66 3.39
CA VAL A 97 -11.91 0.57 2.36
C VAL A 97 -11.27 0.42 1.00
N ASP A 98 -11.91 -0.39 0.14
CA ASP A 98 -11.52 -0.56 -1.25
C ASP A 98 -11.57 0.75 -2.05
N ILE A 99 -11.01 0.71 -3.25
CA ILE A 99 -10.84 1.89 -4.10
C ILE A 99 -11.52 1.68 -5.45
N ASP A 100 -11.69 2.78 -6.17
CA ASP A 100 -11.81 2.78 -7.62
C ASP A 100 -10.44 3.18 -8.19
N PRO A 101 -9.77 2.33 -9.00
CA PRO A 101 -8.45 2.65 -9.52
C PRO A 101 -8.45 3.91 -10.40
N GLU A 102 -9.58 4.34 -10.95
CA GLU A 102 -9.64 5.57 -11.76
C GLU A 102 -9.81 6.83 -10.91
N THR A 103 -10.05 6.70 -9.60
CA THR A 103 -10.19 7.82 -8.68
C THR A 103 -8.96 7.94 -7.77
N TYR A 104 -8.04 8.83 -8.14
CA TYR A 104 -6.75 8.99 -7.48
C TYR A 104 -6.31 10.46 -7.39
N GLU A 105 -5.29 10.71 -6.57
CA GLU A 105 -4.59 11.99 -6.48
C GLU A 105 -3.07 11.75 -6.34
N ILE A 106 -2.27 12.59 -7.00
CA ILE A 106 -0.84 12.72 -6.70
C ILE A 106 -0.67 13.97 -5.84
N ARG A 107 -0.22 13.79 -4.59
CA ARG A 107 0.04 14.88 -3.64
C ARG A 107 1.44 14.71 -3.05
N ASP A 108 2.26 15.74 -3.17
CA ASP A 108 3.67 15.74 -2.74
C ASP A 108 4.47 14.54 -3.28
N GLY A 109 4.24 14.20 -4.55
CA GLY A 109 4.92 13.09 -5.21
C GLY A 109 4.49 11.70 -4.72
N LYS A 110 3.38 11.60 -4.00
CA LYS A 110 2.83 10.33 -3.50
C LYS A 110 1.45 10.06 -4.10
N LEU A 111 1.19 8.78 -4.37
CA LEU A 111 -0.07 8.31 -4.94
C LEU A 111 -1.08 7.98 -3.83
N TYR A 112 -2.25 8.60 -3.89
CA TYR A 112 -3.40 8.34 -3.02
C TYR A 112 -4.55 7.82 -3.86
N LEU A 113 -5.19 6.73 -3.41
CA LEU A 113 -6.34 6.12 -4.08
C LEU A 113 -7.61 6.35 -3.27
N PHE A 114 -8.75 6.40 -3.94
CA PHE A 114 -10.03 6.75 -3.34
C PHE A 114 -11.13 5.79 -3.73
N TYR A 115 -12.09 5.64 -2.83
CA TYR A 115 -13.34 4.96 -3.15
C TYR A 115 -14.21 5.85 -4.03
N ASN A 116 -14.74 5.27 -5.09
CA ASN A 116 -15.76 5.87 -5.92
C ASN A 116 -16.74 4.80 -6.41
N SER A 117 -17.90 4.71 -5.78
CA SER A 117 -18.96 3.79 -6.19
C SER A 117 -20.29 4.18 -5.54
N TRP A 118 -21.40 3.67 -6.06
CA TRP A 118 -22.74 3.86 -5.48
C TRP A 118 -23.10 5.33 -5.19
N GLY A 119 -22.69 6.26 -6.06
CA GLY A 119 -22.94 7.70 -5.90
C GLY A 119 -22.07 8.40 -4.84
N VAL A 120 -21.09 7.71 -4.27
CA VAL A 120 -20.15 8.27 -3.30
C VAL A 120 -18.76 8.35 -3.93
N ASN A 121 -18.26 9.57 -4.13
CA ASN A 121 -16.87 9.85 -4.49
C ASN A 121 -16.15 10.44 -3.27
N THR A 122 -15.19 9.68 -2.73
CA THR A 122 -14.45 10.10 -1.53
C THR A 122 -13.32 11.07 -1.83
N LEU A 123 -12.83 11.18 -3.07
CA LEU A 123 -11.90 12.25 -3.47
C LEU A 123 -12.59 13.62 -3.41
N THR A 124 -13.86 13.69 -3.81
CA THR A 124 -14.64 14.94 -3.67
C THR A 124 -14.80 15.34 -2.20
N LYS A 125 -15.07 14.39 -1.31
CA LYS A 125 -15.15 14.63 0.14
C LYS A 125 -13.80 15.05 0.72
N TRP A 126 -12.74 14.33 0.36
CA TRP A 126 -11.35 14.62 0.73
C TRP A 126 -10.97 16.07 0.43
N ASN A 127 -11.26 16.53 -0.79
CA ASN A 127 -10.97 17.90 -1.18
C ASN A 127 -11.84 18.93 -0.45
N LYS A 128 -13.13 18.64 -0.24
CA LYS A 128 -14.08 19.53 0.43
C LYS A 128 -13.82 19.68 1.93
N GLU A 129 -13.40 18.62 2.59
CA GLU A 129 -13.26 18.54 4.05
C GLU A 129 -11.85 18.89 4.55
N GLY A 130 -10.93 19.24 3.64
CA GLY A 130 -9.55 19.59 3.98
C GLY A 130 -8.61 18.40 3.81
N ALA A 131 -8.12 18.23 2.58
CA ALA A 131 -7.23 17.14 2.19
C ALA A 131 -5.98 17.03 3.07
N GLU A 132 -5.36 18.16 3.43
CA GLU A 132 -4.13 18.17 4.23
C GLU A 132 -4.36 17.65 5.65
N ASP A 133 -5.43 18.09 6.31
CA ASP A 133 -5.79 17.62 7.65
C ASP A 133 -6.18 16.14 7.64
N LEU A 134 -6.92 15.71 6.61
CA LEU A 134 -7.27 14.31 6.43
C LEU A 134 -6.05 13.43 6.16
N LYS A 135 -5.08 13.92 5.38
CA LYS A 135 -3.80 13.25 5.14
C LYS A 135 -3.00 13.11 6.42
N ASN A 136 -2.91 14.16 7.24
CA ASN A 136 -2.19 14.07 8.52
C ASN A 136 -2.85 13.10 9.49
N LYS A 137 -4.19 13.06 9.53
CA LYS A 137 -4.93 12.03 10.28
C LYS A 137 -4.68 10.64 9.71
N ALA A 138 -4.68 10.49 8.38
CA ALA A 138 -4.45 9.21 7.71
C ALA A 138 -3.06 8.65 8.02
N ASP A 139 -2.02 9.49 8.03
CA ASP A 139 -0.66 9.10 8.39
C ASP A 139 -0.59 8.52 9.82
N ILE A 140 -1.26 9.17 10.78
CA ILE A 140 -1.35 8.71 12.17
C ILE A 140 -2.15 7.41 12.27
N ASN A 141 -3.32 7.35 11.64
CA ASN A 141 -4.20 6.20 11.68
C ASN A 141 -3.56 4.98 11.01
N TRP A 142 -2.84 5.19 9.92
CA TRP A 142 -2.14 4.13 9.20
C TRP A 142 -1.15 3.40 10.10
N GLN A 143 -0.39 4.10 10.96
CA GLN A 143 0.51 3.42 11.88
C GLN A 143 -0.18 2.42 12.81
N LYS A 144 -1.47 2.63 13.10
CA LYS A 144 -2.28 1.76 13.97
C LYS A 144 -2.89 0.58 13.22
N ILE A 145 -3.14 0.72 11.91
CA ILE A 145 -3.88 -0.26 11.13
C ILE A 145 -3.08 -0.90 9.99
N LYS A 146 -1.83 -0.48 9.75
CA LYS A 146 -1.03 -0.92 8.59
C LYS A 146 -0.73 -2.41 8.52
N THR A 147 -0.82 -3.14 9.63
CA THR A 147 -0.46 -4.56 9.66
C THR A 147 -1.71 -5.44 9.48
N LYS A 148 -1.50 -6.68 9.01
CA LYS A 148 -2.53 -7.70 9.10
C LYS A 148 -2.72 -8.06 10.58
N LYS A 149 -3.99 -8.18 11.00
CA LYS A 149 -4.34 -8.72 12.32
C LYS A 149 -4.06 -10.21 12.36
#